data_AF-A0A0C3DD41-F1
#
_entry.id   AF-A0A0C3DD41-F1
#
_cell.length_a   1.000
_cell.length_b   1.000
_cell.length_c   1.000
_cell.angle_alpha   90.00
_cell.angle_beta   90.00
_cell.angle_gamma   90.00
#
_symmetry.space_group_name_H-M   'P 1'
#
loop_
_entity.id
_entity.type
_entity.pdbx_description
1 polymer ?
#
loop_
_entity_poly.entity_id
_entity_poly.type
_entity_poly.pdbx_seq_one_letter_code
_entity_poly.pdbx_strand_id
1 'polypeptide(L)'
;MIRLDPAEVKKHFDRIGHFRILVLGRSNAGKTTLLQRVCNTTELLEIFNAKGEKIDHVTMQGSLERGYHNIEDEMIFRSNPGFIFHDSRGFETGSVKELNLMKDFVEAILYSM
;
A
#
# COMPACT_ATOMS: atom_id res chain seq x y z
N MET A 1 0.66 13.33 -28.65
CA MET A 1 0.11 12.94 -27.34
C MET A 1 -0.87 11.80 -27.61
N ILE A 2 -0.52 10.55 -27.29
CA ILE A 2 -1.40 9.41 -27.53
C ILE A 2 -2.49 9.48 -26.45
N ARG A 3 -3.71 9.90 -26.82
CA ARG A 3 -4.88 9.75 -25.94
C ARG A 3 -5.44 8.36 -26.17
N LEU A 4 -5.37 7.51 -25.14
CA LEU A 4 -6.13 6.26 -25.14
C LEU A 4 -7.61 6.57 -24.98
N ASP A 5 -8.44 5.80 -25.69
CA ASP A 5 -9.89 5.81 -25.53
C ASP A 5 -10.24 5.41 -24.09
N PRO A 6 -11.06 6.19 -23.36
CA PRO A 6 -11.53 5.83 -22.02
C PRO A 6 -12.13 4.41 -21.92
N ALA A 7 -12.77 3.92 -22.98
CA ALA A 7 -13.32 2.56 -23.00
C ALA A 7 -12.20 1.49 -22.98
N GLU A 8 -11.13 1.69 -23.75
CA GLU A 8 -9.97 0.81 -23.75
C GLU A 8 -9.20 0.91 -22.42
N VAL A 9 -9.07 2.11 -21.85
CA VAL A 9 -8.51 2.27 -20.49
C VAL A 9 -9.31 1.46 -19.48
N LYS A 10 -10.64 1.58 -19.48
CA LYS A 10 -11.50 0.83 -18.57
C LYS A 10 -11.32 -0.67 -18.72
N LYS A 11 -11.32 -1.18 -19.96
CA LYS A 11 -11.08 -2.60 -20.26
C LYS A 11 -9.73 -3.10 -19.74
N HIS A 12 -8.68 -2.27 -19.81
CA HIS A 12 -7.38 -2.61 -19.22
C HIS A 12 -7.44 -2.69 -17.70
N PHE A 13 -8.11 -1.74 -17.04
CA PHE A 13 -8.30 -1.76 -15.59
C PHE A 13 -9.10 -2.98 -15.14
N ASP A 14 -10.21 -3.29 -15.82
CA ASP A 14 -11.07 -4.45 -15.53
C ASP A 14 -10.29 -5.77 -15.67
N ARG A 15 -9.35 -5.86 -16.62
CA ARG A 15 -8.49 -7.04 -16.80
C ARG A 15 -7.42 -7.18 -15.71
N ILE A 16 -6.90 -6.07 -15.20
CA ILE A 16 -5.83 -6.08 -14.18
C ILE A 16 -6.42 -6.33 -12.78
N GLY A 17 -7.66 -5.92 -12.53
CA GLY A 17 -8.33 -6.06 -11.24
C GLY A 17 -7.83 -5.04 -10.22
N HIS A 18 -6.60 -5.22 -9.74
CA HIS A 18 -5.98 -4.34 -8.75
C HIS A 18 -4.55 -3.94 -9.11
N PHE A 19 -4.23 -2.67 -8.90
CA PHE A 19 -2.87 -2.13 -8.94
C PHE A 19 -2.33 -2.11 -7.51
N ARG A 20 -1.26 -2.87 -7.26
CA ARG A 20 -0.56 -2.88 -5.97
C ARG A 20 0.60 -1.89 -5.98
N ILE A 21 0.65 -0.99 -5.01
CA ILE A 21 1.65 0.06 -4.88
C ILE A 21 2.42 -0.15 -3.58
N LEU A 22 3.70 -0.49 -3.69
CA LEU A 22 4.59 -0.64 -2.55
C LEU A 22 5.43 0.64 -2.36
N VAL A 23 5.32 1.26 -1.18
CA VAL A 23 6.10 2.46 -0.82
C VAL A 23 7.35 2.06 -0.04
N LEU A 24 8.52 2.28 -0.65
CA LEU A 24 9.83 1.95 -0.10
C LEU A 24 10.65 3.20 0.22
N GLY A 25 11.54 3.10 1.21
CA GLY A 25 12.43 4.19 1.58
C GLY A 25 12.93 4.09 3.02
N ARG A 26 13.95 4.90 3.33
CA ARG A 26 14.62 4.92 4.65
C ARG A 26 13.65 5.16 5.80
N SER A 27 14.05 4.77 7.01
CA SER A 27 13.38 5.17 8.24
C SER A 27 13.21 6.68 8.29
N ASN A 28 12.02 7.12 8.69
CA ASN A 28 11.64 8.53 8.82
C ASN A 28 11.71 9.36 7.53
N ALA A 29 11.74 8.74 6.35
CA ALA A 29 11.68 9.44 5.06
C ALA A 29 10.30 10.06 4.75
N GLY A 30 9.30 9.89 5.62
CA GLY A 30 7.95 10.43 5.45
C GLY A 30 7.02 9.59 4.56
N LYS A 31 7.29 8.29 4.39
CA LYS A 31 6.45 7.37 3.57
C LYS A 31 4.99 7.36 3.99
N THR A 32 4.76 7.09 5.27
CA THR A 32 3.43 7.08 5.87
C THR A 32 2.75 8.44 5.76
N THR A 33 3.49 9.54 5.96
CA THR A 33 2.97 10.90 5.78
C THR A 33 2.63 11.21 4.32
N LEU A 34 3.43 10.72 3.36
CA LEU A 34 3.15 10.84 1.93
C LEU A 34 1.89 10.08 1.58
N LEU A 35 1.76 8.83 2.03
CA LEU A 35 0.53 8.05 1.90
C LEU A 35 -0.61 8.86 2.50
N GLN A 36 -0.64 9.14 3.81
CA GLN A 36 -1.67 9.97 4.45
C GLN A 36 -2.06 11.23 3.66
N ARG A 37 -1.11 11.95 3.06
CA ARG A 37 -1.37 13.14 2.23
C ARG A 37 -1.98 12.83 0.86
N VAL A 38 -1.46 11.83 0.14
CA VAL A 38 -2.09 11.31 -1.09
C VAL A 38 -3.51 10.83 -0.79
N CYS A 39 -3.65 10.25 0.40
CA CYS A 39 -4.86 9.69 0.98
C CYS A 39 -5.79 10.76 1.58
N ASN A 40 -5.39 12.04 1.68
CA ASN A 40 -6.10 13.13 2.39
C ASN A 40 -7.31 13.68 1.61
N THR A 41 -8.07 12.75 1.04
CA THR A 41 -9.49 12.90 0.78
C THR A 41 -10.24 12.97 2.13
N THR A 42 -11.46 13.50 2.17
CA THR A 42 -12.33 13.39 3.37
C THR A 42 -12.79 11.94 3.63
N GLU A 43 -12.33 10.99 2.81
CA GLU A 43 -12.69 9.59 2.88
C GLU A 43 -11.75 8.83 3.82
N LEU A 44 -12.33 7.91 4.58
CA LEU A 44 -11.60 7.03 5.49
C LEU A 44 -10.94 5.89 4.70
N LEU A 45 -9.63 5.76 4.84
CA LEU A 45 -8.85 4.63 4.34
C LEU A 45 -9.28 3.34 5.04
N GLU A 46 -9.60 2.29 4.30
CA GLU A 46 -9.80 0.97 4.90
C GLU A 46 -8.50 0.19 4.88
N ILE A 47 -8.17 -0.44 6.01
CA ILE A 47 -7.03 -1.34 6.10
C ILE A 47 -7.51 -2.75 6.37
N PHE A 48 -6.95 -3.69 5.63
CA PHE A 48 -7.17 -5.11 5.78
C PHE A 48 -5.84 -5.80 6.06
N ASN A 49 -5.82 -6.74 7.00
CA ASN A 49 -4.63 -7.58 7.20
C ASN A 49 -4.51 -8.63 6.08
N ALA A 50 -3.43 -9.42 6.10
CA ALA A 50 -3.20 -10.51 5.15
C ALA A 50 -4.32 -11.59 5.11
N LYS A 51 -5.22 -11.63 6.09
CA LYS A 51 -6.38 -12.53 6.13
C LYS A 51 -7.65 -11.90 5.54
N GLY A 52 -7.59 -10.64 5.10
CA GLY A 52 -8.75 -9.87 4.63
C GLY A 52 -9.61 -9.32 5.76
N GLU A 53 -9.14 -9.31 7.01
CA GLU A 53 -9.87 -8.78 8.15
C GLU A 53 -9.62 -7.29 8.30
N LYS A 54 -10.68 -6.51 8.47
CA LYS A 54 -10.58 -5.06 8.61
C LYS A 54 -9.94 -4.69 9.96
N ILE A 55 -8.92 -3.81 9.91
CA ILE A 55 -8.22 -3.28 11.08
C ILE A 55 -8.88 -1.96 11.49
N ASP A 56 -9.19 -1.80 12.78
CA ASP A 56 -9.98 -0.67 13.29
C ASP A 56 -9.18 0.64 13.39
N HIS A 57 -9.83 1.76 13.07
CA HIS A 57 -9.19 3.08 12.94
C HIS A 57 -8.70 3.68 14.28
N VAL A 58 -9.26 3.25 15.41
CA VAL A 58 -8.85 3.76 16.74
C VAL A 58 -7.44 3.31 17.08
N THR A 59 -7.01 2.16 16.57
CA THR A 59 -5.63 1.68 16.67
C THR A 59 -4.69 2.43 15.70
N MET A 60 -5.26 3.12 14.70
CA MET A 60 -4.54 3.76 13.59
C MET A 60 -4.00 5.16 13.88
N GLN A 61 -4.71 6.01 14.63
CA GLN A 61 -4.19 7.35 14.95
C GLN A 61 -2.84 7.26 15.68
N GLY A 62 -2.65 6.25 16.55
CA GLY A 62 -1.35 5.95 17.16
C GLY A 62 -0.40 5.08 16.32
N SER A 63 -0.90 4.25 15.39
CA SER A 63 -0.05 3.32 14.61
C SER A 63 0.48 3.87 13.28
N LEU A 64 -0.24 4.79 12.61
CA LEU A 64 0.33 5.62 11.55
C LEU A 64 1.34 6.65 12.12
N GLU A 65 1.30 6.91 13.42
CA GLU A 65 2.13 7.92 14.08
C GLU A 65 3.58 7.52 14.32
N ARG A 66 3.92 6.22 14.21
CA ARG A 66 5.25 5.63 13.97
C ARG A 66 5.33 4.22 14.55
N GLY A 67 5.71 3.23 13.74
CA GLY A 67 6.38 2.01 14.22
C GLY A 67 5.61 0.70 14.11
N TYR A 68 4.30 0.71 13.84
CA TYR A 68 3.53 -0.51 13.56
C TYR A 68 3.10 -0.54 12.09
N HIS A 69 4.09 -0.73 11.21
CA HIS A 69 3.86 -0.94 9.78
C HIS A 69 4.12 -2.41 9.47
N ASN A 70 3.08 -3.09 8.99
CA ASN A 70 3.19 -4.41 8.38
C ASN A 70 3.06 -4.23 6.85
N ILE A 71 4.05 -4.73 6.11
CA ILE A 71 4.11 -4.61 4.65
C ILE A 71 2.98 -5.40 3.97
N GLU A 72 2.38 -6.37 4.66
CA GLU A 72 1.29 -7.20 4.16
C GLU A 72 -0.10 -6.56 4.34
N ASP A 73 -0.21 -5.49 5.12
CA ASP A 73 -1.49 -4.83 5.35
C ASP A 73 -1.90 -4.03 4.10
N GLU A 74 -3.11 -4.30 3.60
CA GLU A 74 -3.68 -3.68 2.42
C GLU A 74 -4.40 -2.39 2.79
N MET A 75 -3.92 -1.26 2.25
CA MET A 75 -4.54 0.05 2.42
C MET A 75 -5.34 0.42 1.17
N ILE A 76 -6.65 0.62 1.31
CA ILE A 76 -7.59 0.78 0.19
C ILE A 76 -8.43 2.05 0.36
N PHE A 77 -8.62 2.78 -0.75
CA PHE A 77 -9.59 3.88 -0.85
C PHE A 77 -10.93 3.34 -1.33
N ARG A 78 -12.01 3.63 -0.61
CA ARG A 78 -13.35 3.25 -1.08
C ARG A 78 -13.72 3.94 -2.39
N SER A 79 -13.25 5.16 -2.61
CA SER A 79 -13.44 5.91 -3.85
C SER A 79 -12.62 5.34 -5.02
N ASN A 80 -11.60 4.53 -4.73
CA ASN A 80 -10.73 3.96 -5.76
C ASN A 80 -10.22 2.56 -5.37
N PRO A 81 -11.12 1.54 -5.33
CA PRO A 81 -10.80 0.21 -4.84
C PRO A 81 -9.87 -0.58 -5.77
N GLY A 82 -9.62 -0.06 -6.98
CA GLY A 82 -8.65 -0.63 -7.91
C GLY A 82 -7.19 -0.43 -7.48
N PHE A 83 -6.91 0.36 -6.44
CA PHE A 83 -5.55 0.62 -5.95
C PHE A 83 -5.38 0.12 -4.51
N ILE A 84 -4.37 -0.71 -4.30
CA ILE A 84 -4.01 -1.27 -3.00
C ILE A 84 -2.61 -0.78 -2.64
N PHE A 85 -2.49 -0.05 -1.54
CA PHE A 85 -1.22 0.48 -1.07
C PHE A 85 -0.63 -0.39 0.04
N HIS A 86 0.69 -0.53 0.01
CA HIS A 86 1.49 -1.25 0.99
C HIS A 86 2.61 -0.33 1.49
N ASP A 87 2.73 -0.15 2.81
CA ASP A 87 3.76 0.70 3.43
C ASP A 87 4.85 -0.18 4.08
N SER A 88 6.07 -0.11 3.55
CA SER A 88 7.18 -0.85 4.13
C SER A 88 7.74 -0.16 5.39
N ARG A 89 8.37 -0.96 6.25
CA ARG A 89 9.24 -0.39 7.28
C ARG A 89 10.42 0.35 6.67
N GLY A 90 10.94 1.31 7.43
CA GLY A 90 12.11 2.06 7.04
C GLY A 90 13.37 1.20 6.94
N PHE A 91 14.11 1.34 5.86
CA PHE A 91 15.45 0.77 5.76
C PHE A 91 16.43 1.56 6.62
N GLU A 92 17.13 0.86 7.50
CA GLU A 92 18.22 1.39 8.31
C GLU A 92 19.56 0.90 7.81
N THR A 93 20.60 1.72 7.98
CA THR A 93 21.95 1.37 7.51
C THR A 93 22.44 0.11 8.21
N GLY A 94 22.79 -0.91 7.41
CA GLY A 94 23.32 -2.18 7.91
C GLY A 94 22.25 -3.22 8.26
N SER A 95 20.96 -2.90 8.16
CA SER A 95 19.90 -3.89 8.37
C SER A 95 19.55 -4.64 7.07
N VAL A 96 19.70 -5.96 7.11
CA VAL A 96 19.31 -6.87 6.01
C VAL A 96 17.87 -7.35 6.19
N LYS A 97 17.31 -7.22 7.40
CA LYS A 97 15.99 -7.75 7.75
C LYS A 97 14.88 -7.14 6.91
N GLU A 98 14.84 -5.81 6.82
CA GLU A 98 13.83 -5.09 6.04
C GLU A 98 13.99 -5.34 4.53
N LEU A 99 15.23 -5.58 4.06
CA LEU A 99 15.48 -5.97 2.68
C LEU A 99 14.95 -7.36 2.37
N ASN A 100 15.18 -8.33 3.25
CA ASN A 100 14.65 -9.68 3.07
C ASN A 100 13.12 -9.69 3.17
N LEU A 101 12.54 -9.05 4.18
CA LEU A 101 11.08 -8.92 4.30
C LEU A 101 10.44 -8.30 3.04
N MET A 102 11.08 -7.29 2.46
CA MET A 102 10.61 -6.69 1.21
C MET A 102 10.71 -7.66 0.03
N LYS A 103 11.82 -8.42 -0.09
CA LYS A 103 11.98 -9.43 -1.14
C LYS A 103 10.94 -10.54 -1.01
N ASP A 104 10.80 -11.09 0.19
CA ASP A 104 9.83 -12.15 0.50
C ASP A 104 8.41 -11.70 0.16
N PHE A 105 8.07 -10.45 0.50
CA PHE A 105 6.78 -9.86 0.17
C PHE A 105 6.56 -9.71 -1.35
N VAL A 106 7.55 -9.21 -2.09
CA VAL A 106 7.46 -9.08 -3.55
C VAL A 106 7.33 -10.46 -4.20
N GLU A 107 8.10 -11.45 -3.75
CA GLU A 107 7.97 -12.83 -4.22
C GLU A 107 6.57 -13.39 -3.91
N ALA A 108 6.06 -13.23 -2.70
CA ALA A 108 4.73 -13.71 -2.32
C ALA A 108 3.61 -13.12 -3.20
N ILE A 109 3.69 -11.83 -3.55
CA ILE A 109 2.73 -11.20 -4.48
C ILE A 109 2.88 -11.76 -5.90
N LEU A 110 4.10 -11.99 -6.36
CA LEU A 110 4.35 -12.54 -7.70
C LEU A 110 3.82 -13.97 -7.85
N TYR A 111 3.90 -14.78 -6.80
CA TYR A 111 3.45 -16.18 -6.81
C TYR A 111 1.98 -16.37 -6.41
N SER A 112 1.28 -15.31 -5.98
CA SER A 112 -0.16 -15.34 -5.69
C SER A 112 -1.04 -14.82 -6.83
N MET A 113 -0.43 -14.36 -7.94
CA MET A 113 -1.10 -13.92 -9.18
C MET A 113 -1.27 -15.03 -10.21
#